data_AF-A0A093XM43-F1
#
_entry.id   AF-A0A093XM43-F1
#
_cell.length_a   1.000
_cell.length_b   1.000
_cell.length_c   1.000
_cell.angle_alpha   90.00
_cell.angle_beta   90.00
_cell.angle_gamma   90.00
#
_symmetry.space_group_name_H-M   'P 1'
#
loop_
_entity.id
_entity.type
_entity.pdbx_description
1 polymer ?
#
loop_
_entity_poly.entity_id
_entity_poly.type
_entity_poly.pdbx_seq_one_letter_code
_entity_poly.pdbx_strand_id
1 'polypeptide(L)'
;ISGSERCPNHVALKNAQVNSTTFKNTTLSNAPFYASTIPQVFRGIVGDPIVKYHNADLLYEYAAYAKVHNTTVASSLPAASLARLRALASKRIFNIHGVNRGGAGEEEKDNELQELIKPIAGRTLAEKVFYSLNAVTTSSRPGLLNLLFTSSAPFVGFAAVSGLAESDKRFRGVPEAGSMMVFEVFSYTPAEDGLPRKEDLWVRFLYRNGTAEGAKLVGYPLFGRGKSKMDMRFSEFETEMGAIGLGVGEWCEACAAQSLFCPAFRASLDKGRKDEKAKSDAKKGGKKKGSSKLELGLGLGAAGLVVVLGILVIIGCARSQRKVDRGAGAGSDKEGGLEEGEGSWEMGVRNMKGEEERAKSHADYGMRDEEEVNPIGEPVRAEERV
;
A
#
# COMPACT_ATOMS: atom_id res chain seq x y z
N ILE A 1 2.43 4.34 0.65
CA ILE A 1 1.16 3.78 1.22
C ILE A 1 1.45 2.38 1.76
N SER A 2 1.15 2.11 3.04
CA SER A 2 1.46 0.81 3.68
C SER A 2 0.18 0.06 4.08
N GLY A 3 -0.71 0.67 4.86
CA GLY A 3 -2.05 0.16 5.18
C GLY A 3 -2.08 -1.02 6.16
N SER A 4 -1.02 -1.84 6.25
CA SER A 4 -0.85 -2.88 7.27
C SER A 4 -0.14 -2.39 8.54
N GLU A 5 0.65 -1.33 8.44
CA GLU A 5 1.29 -0.72 9.60
C GLU A 5 0.27 -0.10 10.55
N ARG A 6 0.54 -0.19 11.87
CA ARG A 6 -0.35 0.30 12.94
C ARG A 6 -1.78 -0.25 12.86
N CYS A 7 -1.94 -1.45 12.28
CA CYS A 7 -3.18 -2.21 12.27
C CYS A 7 -3.08 -3.38 13.28
N PRO A 8 -3.56 -3.21 14.53
CA PRO A 8 -3.46 -4.25 15.57
C PRO A 8 -3.97 -5.62 15.14
N ASN A 9 -5.13 -5.69 14.49
CA ASN A 9 -5.69 -6.96 14.02
C ASN A 9 -4.81 -7.63 12.96
N HIS A 10 -4.17 -6.88 12.07
CA HIS A 10 -3.24 -7.43 11.09
C HIS A 10 -1.99 -7.99 11.76
N VAL A 11 -1.44 -7.28 12.75
CA VAL A 11 -0.31 -7.76 13.56
C VAL A 11 -0.68 -9.05 14.31
N ALA A 12 -1.86 -9.09 14.92
CA ALA A 12 -2.36 -10.27 15.62
C ALA A 12 -2.48 -11.49 14.69
N LEU A 13 -3.03 -11.31 13.49
CA LEU A 13 -3.12 -12.38 12.48
C LEU A 13 -1.74 -12.85 12.00
N LYS A 14 -0.83 -11.91 11.70
CA LYS A 14 0.57 -12.23 11.32
C LYS A 14 1.26 -13.06 12.41
N ASN A 15 1.06 -12.71 13.68
CA ASN A 15 1.65 -13.42 14.81
C ASN A 15 0.99 -14.79 15.04
N ALA A 16 -0.33 -14.88 14.95
CA ALA A 16 -1.05 -16.16 15.08
C ALA A 16 -0.67 -17.17 13.98
N GLN A 17 -0.31 -16.69 12.79
CA GLN A 17 0.01 -17.53 11.65
C GLN A 17 1.24 -18.44 11.88
N VAL A 18 2.14 -18.12 12.81
CA VAL A 18 3.27 -19.01 13.18
C VAL A 18 2.80 -20.33 13.82
N ASN A 19 1.58 -20.35 14.36
CA ASN A 19 1.00 -21.53 14.98
C ASN A 19 0.30 -22.45 13.98
N SER A 20 0.09 -22.01 12.74
CA SER A 20 -0.58 -22.79 11.69
C SER A 20 0.24 -24.03 11.29
N THR A 21 -0.46 -25.08 10.87
CA THR A 21 0.16 -26.33 10.38
C THR A 21 1.03 -26.05 9.17
N THR A 22 0.54 -25.21 8.25
CA THR A 22 1.28 -24.80 7.03
C THR A 22 2.60 -24.12 7.37
N PHE A 23 2.61 -23.20 8.35
CA PHE A 23 3.85 -22.52 8.76
C PHE A 23 4.84 -23.49 9.40
N LYS A 24 4.39 -24.34 10.32
CA LYS A 24 5.22 -25.33 11.02
C LYS A 24 5.86 -26.31 10.03
N ASN A 25 5.05 -26.89 9.13
CA ASN A 25 5.53 -27.82 8.11
C ASN A 25 6.52 -27.17 7.13
N THR A 26 6.24 -25.93 6.68
CA THR A 26 7.14 -25.20 5.80
C THR A 26 8.45 -24.86 6.50
N THR A 27 8.41 -24.50 7.78
CA THR A 27 9.61 -24.24 8.59
C THR A 27 10.47 -25.49 8.74
N LEU A 28 9.86 -26.61 9.15
CA LEU A 28 10.58 -27.87 9.36
C LEU A 28 11.21 -28.40 8.07
N SER A 29 10.44 -28.45 6.98
CA SER A 29 10.93 -28.94 5.68
C SER A 29 12.03 -28.08 5.05
N ASN A 30 12.15 -26.82 5.44
CA ASN A 30 13.17 -25.90 4.91
C ASN A 30 14.29 -25.58 5.91
N ALA A 31 14.27 -26.12 7.13
CA ALA A 31 15.33 -25.90 8.10
C ALA A 31 16.73 -26.29 7.58
N PRO A 32 16.93 -27.43 6.88
CA PRO A 32 18.24 -27.77 6.32
C PRO A 32 18.74 -26.76 5.27
N PHE A 33 17.83 -26.16 4.50
CA PHE A 33 18.18 -25.15 3.50
C PHE A 33 18.72 -23.87 4.15
N TYR A 34 18.04 -23.39 5.19
CA TYR A 34 18.49 -22.22 5.95
C TYR A 34 19.77 -22.48 6.76
N ALA A 35 19.99 -23.70 7.25
CA ALA A 35 21.17 -24.06 8.03
C ALA A 35 22.46 -24.20 7.19
N SER A 36 22.35 -24.60 5.92
CA SER A 36 23.52 -24.98 5.11
C SER A 36 23.92 -23.95 4.06
N THR A 37 22.94 -23.47 3.27
CA THR A 37 23.20 -22.85 1.97
C THR A 37 23.42 -21.34 2.07
N ILE A 38 22.99 -20.77 3.19
CA ILE A 38 22.68 -19.35 3.31
C ILE A 38 23.47 -18.60 4.40
N PRO A 39 23.95 -19.22 5.51
CA PRO A 39 24.67 -18.46 6.55
C PRO A 39 25.91 -17.71 6.04
N GLN A 40 26.57 -18.18 4.98
CA GLN A 40 27.69 -17.46 4.36
C GLN A 40 27.27 -16.13 3.73
N VAL A 41 26.05 -16.04 3.19
CA VAL A 41 25.50 -14.80 2.61
C VAL A 41 25.22 -13.76 3.69
N PHE A 42 24.91 -14.22 4.90
CA PHE A 42 24.43 -13.36 6.00
C PHE A 42 25.45 -13.16 7.14
N ARG A 43 26.60 -13.82 7.05
CA ARG A 43 27.60 -13.86 8.13
C ARG A 43 28.00 -12.44 8.55
N GLY A 44 27.89 -12.16 9.85
CA GLY A 44 28.24 -10.86 10.43
C GLY A 44 27.22 -9.74 10.20
N ILE A 45 26.13 -10.01 9.46
CA ILE A 45 25.07 -9.03 9.15
C ILE A 45 23.74 -9.45 9.78
N VAL A 46 23.34 -10.71 9.61
CA VAL A 46 22.10 -11.25 10.19
C VAL A 46 22.47 -12.32 11.21
N GLY A 47 22.00 -12.18 12.44
CA GLY A 47 22.24 -13.18 13.49
C GLY A 47 21.58 -14.52 13.17
N ASP A 48 22.26 -15.62 13.47
CA ASP A 48 21.79 -16.99 13.20
C ASP A 48 20.33 -17.27 13.65
N PRO A 49 19.83 -16.76 14.81
CA PRO A 49 18.43 -16.99 15.21
C PRO A 49 17.38 -16.42 14.24
N ILE A 50 17.77 -15.50 13.36
CA ILE A 50 16.92 -14.84 12.36
C ILE A 50 16.91 -15.63 11.04
N VAL A 51 17.94 -16.44 10.76
CA VAL A 51 18.10 -17.19 9.49
C VAL A 51 17.17 -18.42 9.46
N LYS A 52 15.87 -18.17 9.28
CA LYS A 52 14.81 -19.19 9.25
C LYS A 52 13.61 -18.70 8.44
N TYR A 53 12.72 -19.63 8.09
CA TYR A 53 11.51 -19.35 7.28
C TYR A 53 10.64 -18.20 7.82
N HIS A 54 10.62 -17.98 9.14
CA HIS A 54 9.89 -16.88 9.74
C HIS A 54 10.19 -15.52 9.09
N ASN A 55 11.44 -15.30 8.70
CA ASN A 55 11.96 -14.06 8.11
C ASN A 55 12.25 -14.20 6.60
N ALA A 56 11.59 -15.14 5.91
CA ALA A 56 11.92 -15.47 4.52
C ALA A 56 11.88 -14.27 3.56
N ASP A 57 10.92 -13.36 3.78
CA ASP A 57 10.79 -12.08 3.08
C ASP A 57 12.04 -11.21 3.22
N LEU A 58 12.44 -10.89 4.46
CA LEU A 58 13.63 -10.07 4.74
C LEU A 58 14.92 -10.72 4.23
N LEU A 59 15.04 -12.04 4.42
CA LEU A 59 16.23 -12.80 3.99
C LEU A 59 16.34 -12.82 2.45
N TYR A 60 15.23 -12.93 1.73
CA TYR A 60 15.23 -12.84 0.27
C TYR A 60 15.59 -11.43 -0.20
N GLU A 61 14.99 -10.38 0.38
CA GLU A 61 15.29 -8.99 0.00
C GLU A 61 16.78 -8.68 0.17
N TYR A 62 17.36 -9.05 1.31
CA TYR A 62 18.81 -8.90 1.51
C TYR A 62 19.61 -9.71 0.49
N ALA A 63 19.28 -11.00 0.30
CA ALA A 63 20.05 -11.85 -0.60
C ALA A 63 20.00 -11.36 -2.06
N ALA A 64 18.84 -10.87 -2.52
CA ALA A 64 18.66 -10.28 -3.84
C ALA A 64 19.48 -8.99 -3.99
N TYR A 65 19.46 -8.12 -2.98
CA TYR A 65 20.29 -6.92 -2.95
C TYR A 65 21.79 -7.27 -2.97
N ALA A 66 22.24 -8.13 -2.06
CA ALA A 66 23.63 -8.54 -1.95
C ALA A 66 24.13 -9.26 -3.21
N LYS A 67 23.28 -10.03 -3.90
CA LYS A 67 23.63 -10.65 -5.19
C LYS A 67 24.04 -9.61 -6.24
N VAL A 68 23.47 -8.42 -6.21
CA VAL A 68 23.76 -7.33 -7.16
C VAL A 68 24.91 -6.45 -6.68
N HIS A 69 25.01 -6.20 -5.37
CA HIS A 69 25.90 -5.18 -4.81
C HIS A 69 27.15 -5.72 -4.10
N ASN A 70 27.25 -7.03 -3.89
CA ASN A 70 28.38 -7.67 -3.20
C ASN A 70 28.99 -8.77 -4.09
N THR A 71 30.21 -8.56 -4.57
CA THR A 71 30.92 -9.46 -5.49
C THR A 71 31.14 -10.87 -4.92
N THR A 72 31.34 -10.97 -3.61
CA THR A 72 31.48 -12.26 -2.92
C THR A 72 30.17 -13.03 -2.92
N VAL A 73 29.05 -12.36 -2.62
CA VAL A 73 27.72 -13.00 -2.68
C VAL A 73 27.33 -13.28 -4.14
N ALA A 74 27.66 -12.38 -5.07
CA ALA A 74 27.43 -12.55 -6.49
C ALA A 74 28.10 -13.82 -7.04
N SER A 75 29.32 -14.14 -6.61
CA SER A 75 30.02 -15.35 -7.05
C SER A 75 29.62 -16.61 -6.27
N SER A 76 29.30 -16.49 -4.98
CA SER A 76 29.06 -17.65 -4.11
C SER A 76 27.60 -18.11 -3.99
N LEU A 77 26.60 -17.23 -4.14
CA LEU A 77 25.19 -17.59 -3.98
C LEU A 77 24.64 -18.26 -5.26
N PRO A 78 24.28 -19.56 -5.24
CA PRO A 78 23.74 -20.22 -6.42
C PRO A 78 22.40 -19.62 -6.84
N ALA A 79 22.14 -19.51 -8.15
CA ALA A 79 20.87 -18.99 -8.68
C ALA A 79 19.66 -19.79 -8.19
N ALA A 80 19.79 -21.11 -8.07
CA ALA A 80 18.75 -21.99 -7.52
C ALA A 80 18.43 -21.67 -6.05
N SER A 81 19.44 -21.31 -5.25
CA SER A 81 19.26 -20.94 -3.85
C SER A 81 18.55 -19.59 -3.71
N LEU A 82 18.90 -18.61 -4.54
CA LEU A 82 18.18 -17.33 -4.59
C LEU A 82 16.72 -17.51 -5.04
N ALA A 83 16.48 -18.35 -6.05
CA ALA A 83 15.13 -18.70 -6.50
C ALA A 83 14.32 -19.40 -5.40
N ARG A 84 14.95 -20.29 -4.63
CA ARG A 84 14.30 -20.94 -3.47
C ARG A 84 14.00 -19.95 -2.35
N LEU A 85 14.90 -19.02 -2.04
CA LEU A 85 14.62 -17.92 -1.10
C LEU A 85 13.42 -17.10 -1.57
N ARG A 86 13.37 -16.75 -2.85
CA ARG A 86 12.25 -16.02 -3.46
C ARG A 86 10.93 -16.76 -3.33
N ALA A 87 10.92 -18.07 -3.57
CA ALA A 87 9.73 -18.89 -3.45
C ALA A 87 9.23 -18.95 -2.00
N LEU A 88 10.14 -19.09 -1.03
CA LEU A 88 9.79 -19.08 0.39
C LEU A 88 9.30 -17.71 0.86
N ALA A 89 9.95 -16.63 0.41
CA ALA A 89 9.51 -15.26 0.65
C ALA A 89 8.11 -14.99 0.07
N SER A 90 7.87 -15.46 -1.16
CA SER A 90 6.56 -15.38 -1.84
C SER A 90 5.48 -16.12 -1.07
N LYS A 91 5.77 -17.33 -0.59
CA LYS A 91 4.85 -18.07 0.28
C LYS A 91 4.60 -17.33 1.60
N ARG A 92 5.64 -16.80 2.24
CA ARG A 92 5.53 -16.05 3.50
C ARG A 92 4.68 -14.80 3.33
N ILE A 93 4.96 -13.96 2.32
CA ILE A 93 4.28 -12.69 2.11
C ILE A 93 2.81 -12.91 1.73
N PHE A 94 2.50 -13.91 0.90
CA PHE A 94 1.12 -14.22 0.53
C PHE A 94 0.32 -14.75 1.72
N ASN A 95 0.94 -15.53 2.61
CA ASN A 95 0.28 -15.97 3.83
C ASN A 95 0.01 -14.84 4.84
N ILE A 96 0.70 -13.70 4.74
CA ILE A 96 0.46 -12.52 5.61
C ILE A 96 -0.53 -11.55 4.94
N HIS A 97 -0.34 -11.27 3.66
CA HIS A 97 -1.02 -10.18 2.95
C HIS A 97 -2.02 -10.65 1.88
N GLY A 98 -1.99 -11.91 1.50
CA GLY A 98 -2.90 -12.48 0.49
C GLY A 98 -4.20 -13.02 1.10
N VAL A 99 -5.01 -13.63 0.25
CA VAL A 99 -6.26 -14.30 0.61
C VAL A 99 -6.27 -15.70 0.02
N ASN A 100 -6.61 -16.69 0.83
CA ASN A 100 -6.76 -18.09 0.45
C ASN A 100 -8.24 -18.47 0.55
N ARG A 101 -8.97 -18.41 -0.57
CA ARG A 101 -10.41 -18.70 -0.63
C ARG A 101 -10.78 -20.20 -0.67
N GLY A 102 -9.77 -21.08 -0.56
CA GLY A 102 -9.90 -22.53 -0.72
C GLY A 102 -9.67 -23.01 -2.15
N GLY A 103 -9.12 -24.22 -2.31
CA GLY A 103 -8.76 -24.83 -3.60
C GLY A 103 -7.94 -26.12 -3.41
N ALA A 104 -7.43 -26.72 -4.50
CA ALA A 104 -6.64 -27.97 -4.48
C ALA A 104 -5.22 -27.83 -3.90
N GLY A 105 -4.96 -26.82 -3.07
CA GLY A 105 -3.66 -26.51 -2.50
C GLY A 105 -3.52 -26.93 -1.03
N GLU A 106 -2.29 -26.88 -0.52
CA GLU A 106 -1.95 -27.20 0.87
C GLU A 106 -2.33 -26.11 1.88
N GLU A 107 -2.75 -24.91 1.42
CA GLU A 107 -3.01 -23.78 2.32
C GLU A 107 -4.44 -23.79 2.85
N GLU A 108 -4.56 -23.58 4.16
CA GLU A 108 -5.84 -23.49 4.86
C GLU A 108 -6.67 -22.33 4.29
N LYS A 109 -7.98 -22.58 4.14
CA LYS A 109 -8.93 -21.55 3.74
C LYS A 109 -9.00 -20.48 4.82
N ASP A 110 -8.88 -19.22 4.41
CA ASP A 110 -9.03 -18.08 5.30
C ASP A 110 -10.50 -17.96 5.76
N ASN A 111 -10.69 -17.62 7.04
CA ASN A 111 -12.00 -17.24 7.55
C ASN A 111 -12.32 -15.77 7.19
N GLU A 112 -13.56 -15.34 7.42
CA GLU A 112 -14.03 -14.00 7.06
C GLU A 112 -13.14 -12.87 7.62
N LEU A 113 -12.70 -12.97 8.88
CA LEU A 113 -11.81 -11.99 9.49
C LEU A 113 -10.44 -11.96 8.78
N GLN A 114 -9.90 -13.11 8.42
CA GLN A 114 -8.64 -13.23 7.68
C GLN A 114 -8.77 -12.67 6.27
N GLU A 115 -9.86 -12.98 5.55
CA GLU A 115 -10.14 -12.44 4.21
C GLU A 115 -10.29 -10.90 4.20
N LEU A 116 -10.75 -10.33 5.32
CA LEU A 116 -10.82 -8.88 5.49
C LEU A 116 -9.45 -8.27 5.81
N ILE A 117 -8.75 -8.80 6.83
CA ILE A 117 -7.61 -8.13 7.49
C ILE A 117 -6.25 -8.48 6.87
N LYS A 118 -6.04 -9.70 6.37
CA LYS A 118 -4.77 -10.04 5.71
C LYS A 118 -4.43 -9.07 4.57
N PRO A 119 -5.33 -8.82 3.60
CA PRO A 119 -5.06 -7.91 2.49
C PRO A 119 -5.28 -6.42 2.81
N ILE A 120 -5.32 -6.01 4.08
CA ILE A 120 -5.65 -4.63 4.48
C ILE A 120 -4.81 -3.58 3.75
N ALA A 121 -3.51 -3.86 3.55
CA ALA A 121 -2.58 -3.05 2.77
C ALA A 121 -3.06 -2.81 1.32
N GLY A 122 -3.56 -3.87 0.68
CA GLY A 122 -4.14 -3.84 -0.65
C GLY A 122 -5.48 -3.11 -0.72
N ARG A 123 -6.33 -3.29 0.30
CA ARG A 123 -7.62 -2.58 0.40
C ARG A 123 -7.42 -1.07 0.58
N THR A 124 -6.43 -0.65 1.38
CA THR A 124 -6.06 0.76 1.51
C THR A 124 -5.50 1.32 0.20
N LEU A 125 -4.73 0.55 -0.56
CA LEU A 125 -4.29 0.95 -1.91
C LEU A 125 -5.47 1.09 -2.87
N ALA A 126 -6.40 0.13 -2.89
CA ALA A 126 -7.61 0.17 -3.70
C ALA A 126 -8.43 1.44 -3.41
N GLU A 127 -8.62 1.78 -2.14
CA GLU A 127 -9.31 3.02 -1.74
C GLU A 127 -8.59 4.28 -2.25
N LYS A 128 -7.26 4.32 -2.14
CA LYS A 128 -6.47 5.46 -2.63
C LYS A 128 -6.60 5.61 -4.15
N VAL A 129 -6.54 4.50 -4.89
CA VAL A 129 -6.72 4.50 -6.35
C VAL A 129 -8.13 4.96 -6.70
N PHE A 130 -9.15 4.40 -6.05
CA PHE A 130 -10.55 4.79 -6.23
C PHE A 130 -10.74 6.30 -6.06
N TYR A 131 -10.30 6.85 -4.93
CA TYR A 131 -10.40 8.28 -4.65
C TYR A 131 -9.64 9.13 -5.67
N SER A 132 -8.39 8.76 -5.97
CA SER A 132 -7.55 9.50 -6.92
C SER A 132 -8.15 9.54 -8.31
N LEU A 133 -8.66 8.42 -8.83
CA LEU A 133 -9.24 8.38 -10.18
C LEU A 133 -10.60 9.07 -10.24
N ASN A 134 -11.44 8.96 -9.20
CA ASN A 134 -12.72 9.65 -9.19
C ASN A 134 -12.54 11.19 -9.16
N ALA A 135 -11.53 11.68 -8.41
CA ALA A 135 -11.19 13.10 -8.40
C ALA A 135 -10.79 13.62 -9.80
N VAL A 136 -10.07 12.82 -10.60
CA VAL A 136 -9.71 13.18 -11.98
C VAL A 136 -10.96 13.35 -12.86
N THR A 137 -11.99 12.51 -12.69
CA THR A 137 -13.24 12.64 -13.48
C THR A 137 -14.04 13.90 -13.19
N THR A 138 -13.75 14.56 -12.07
CA THR A 138 -14.37 15.84 -11.68
C THR A 138 -13.47 17.05 -11.93
N SER A 139 -12.24 16.83 -12.39
CA SER A 139 -11.23 17.86 -12.62
C SER A 139 -11.35 18.46 -14.03
N SER A 140 -11.24 19.78 -14.14
CA SER A 140 -11.09 20.47 -15.43
C SER A 140 -9.71 20.31 -16.07
N ARG A 141 -8.77 19.61 -15.39
CA ARG A 141 -7.41 19.35 -15.86
C ARG A 141 -7.25 17.88 -16.27
N PRO A 142 -7.35 17.54 -17.56
CA PRO A 142 -6.98 16.22 -18.05
C PRO A 142 -5.47 15.97 -17.89
N GLY A 143 -5.04 14.71 -17.78
CA GLY A 143 -3.62 14.33 -17.80
C GLY A 143 -2.88 14.33 -16.45
N LEU A 144 -3.60 14.19 -15.33
CA LEU A 144 -2.98 14.12 -14.00
C LEU A 144 -2.31 12.75 -13.78
N LEU A 145 -0.98 12.75 -13.65
CA LEU A 145 -0.22 11.59 -13.19
C LEU A 145 -0.13 11.60 -11.66
N ASN A 146 -0.57 10.51 -11.03
CA ASN A 146 -0.33 10.26 -9.61
C ASN A 146 0.72 9.15 -9.47
N LEU A 147 1.84 9.47 -8.84
CA LEU A 147 2.90 8.49 -8.55
C LEU A 147 2.90 8.17 -7.05
N LEU A 148 2.78 6.88 -6.72
CA LEU A 148 2.77 6.38 -5.36
C LEU A 148 3.89 5.35 -5.18
N PHE A 149 4.69 5.54 -4.13
CA PHE A 149 5.67 4.55 -3.70
C PHE A 149 5.10 3.67 -2.58
N THR A 150 5.40 2.38 -2.66
CA THR A 150 4.92 1.38 -1.72
C THR A 150 5.86 0.17 -1.68
N SER A 151 5.67 -0.69 -0.68
CA SER A 151 6.36 -1.95 -0.51
C SER A 151 5.58 -3.10 -1.16
N SER A 152 6.09 -4.33 -1.02
CA SER A 152 5.46 -5.53 -1.54
C SER A 152 4.06 -5.83 -0.96
N ALA A 153 3.76 -5.37 0.26
CA ALA A 153 2.52 -5.70 0.95
C ALA A 153 1.26 -5.18 0.24
N PRO A 154 1.17 -3.90 -0.18
CA PRO A 154 0.05 -3.44 -1.01
C PRO A 154 -0.06 -4.13 -2.36
N PHE A 155 1.05 -4.52 -3.00
CA PHE A 155 0.98 -5.25 -4.26
C PHE A 155 0.29 -6.60 -4.09
N VAL A 156 0.75 -7.39 -3.12
CA VAL A 156 0.22 -8.73 -2.84
C VAL A 156 -1.21 -8.65 -2.35
N GLY A 157 -1.49 -7.72 -1.43
CA GLY A 157 -2.85 -7.53 -0.90
C GLY A 157 -3.83 -7.11 -1.99
N PHE A 158 -3.46 -6.14 -2.84
CA PHE A 158 -4.33 -5.67 -3.90
C PHE A 158 -4.62 -6.78 -4.90
N ALA A 159 -3.60 -7.55 -5.29
CA ALA A 159 -3.78 -8.69 -6.17
C ALA A 159 -4.75 -9.74 -5.61
N ALA A 160 -4.73 -9.97 -4.29
CA ALA A 160 -5.60 -10.93 -3.63
C ALA A 160 -7.07 -10.46 -3.53
N VAL A 161 -7.33 -9.16 -3.48
CA VAL A 161 -8.72 -8.63 -3.43
C VAL A 161 -9.28 -8.27 -4.79
N SER A 162 -8.42 -8.03 -5.79
CA SER A 162 -8.83 -7.66 -7.15
C SER A 162 -9.02 -8.86 -8.09
N GLY A 163 -8.86 -10.10 -7.63
CA GLY A 163 -8.99 -11.30 -8.47
C GLY A 163 -7.78 -11.62 -9.36
N LEU A 164 -6.71 -10.81 -9.28
CA LEU A 164 -5.47 -11.04 -10.04
C LEU A 164 -4.75 -12.29 -9.56
N ALA A 165 -4.67 -12.51 -8.24
CA ALA A 165 -3.99 -13.67 -7.65
C ALA A 165 -4.68 -15.00 -7.97
N GLU A 166 -6.00 -14.99 -8.13
CA GLU A 166 -6.81 -16.12 -8.57
C GLU A 166 -6.60 -16.42 -10.05
N SER A 167 -6.54 -15.37 -10.87
CA SER A 167 -6.44 -15.47 -12.33
C SER A 167 -5.02 -15.81 -12.80
N ASP A 168 -4.00 -15.40 -12.05
CA ASP A 168 -2.59 -15.57 -12.40
C ASP A 168 -1.71 -15.71 -11.14
N LYS A 169 -1.04 -16.86 -11.03
CA LYS A 169 -0.17 -17.21 -9.90
C LYS A 169 1.01 -16.25 -9.70
N ARG A 170 1.39 -15.47 -10.72
CA ARG A 170 2.48 -14.49 -10.63
C ARG A 170 2.20 -13.40 -9.60
N PHE A 171 0.93 -13.09 -9.35
CA PHE A 171 0.55 -12.10 -8.34
C PHE A 171 0.49 -12.67 -6.90
N ARG A 172 0.85 -13.95 -6.70
CA ARG A 172 0.96 -14.56 -5.38
C ARG A 172 2.36 -14.44 -4.76
N GLY A 173 3.27 -13.71 -5.40
CA GLY A 173 4.68 -13.62 -4.98
C GLY A 173 5.16 -12.22 -4.68
N VAL A 174 6.41 -12.15 -4.22
CA VAL A 174 7.10 -10.87 -3.97
C VAL A 174 7.31 -10.16 -5.32
N PRO A 175 6.84 -8.92 -5.52
CA PRO A 175 7.17 -8.16 -6.72
C PRO A 175 8.69 -8.02 -6.89
N GLU A 176 9.20 -8.02 -8.13
CA GLU A 176 10.60 -7.69 -8.37
C GLU A 176 10.88 -6.20 -8.07
N ALA A 177 12.13 -5.86 -7.77
CA ALA A 177 12.53 -4.48 -7.52
C ALA A 177 12.19 -3.58 -8.72
N GLY A 178 11.52 -2.46 -8.44
CA GLY A 178 11.04 -1.52 -9.46
C GLY A 178 9.80 -2.01 -10.23
N SER A 179 9.05 -2.97 -9.69
CA SER A 179 7.71 -3.29 -10.19
C SER A 179 6.76 -2.11 -10.11
N MET A 180 5.82 -2.04 -11.05
CA MET A 180 4.81 -0.99 -11.13
C MET A 180 3.43 -1.54 -11.47
N MET A 181 2.42 -1.02 -10.78
CA MET A 181 1.01 -1.10 -11.18
C MET A 181 0.60 0.22 -11.80
N VAL A 182 -0.14 0.18 -12.89
CA VAL A 182 -0.68 1.37 -13.54
C VAL A 182 -2.19 1.19 -13.71
N PHE A 183 -2.93 2.22 -13.32
CA PHE A 183 -4.35 2.35 -13.58
C PHE A 183 -4.51 3.53 -14.53
N GLU A 184 -4.90 3.25 -15.77
CA GLU A 184 -5.07 4.28 -16.78
C GLU A 184 -6.54 4.54 -17.01
N VAL A 185 -6.92 5.81 -16.95
CA VAL A 185 -8.25 6.29 -17.34
C VAL A 185 -8.15 6.91 -18.72
N PHE A 186 -8.98 6.47 -19.65
CA PHE A 186 -8.93 6.91 -21.04
C PHE A 186 -10.32 6.93 -21.67
N SER A 187 -10.44 7.51 -22.87
CA SER A 187 -11.65 7.46 -23.69
C SER A 187 -11.29 7.05 -25.11
N TYR A 188 -12.24 6.42 -25.81
CA TYR A 188 -12.18 6.22 -27.26
C TYR A 188 -12.78 7.40 -28.04
N THR A 189 -13.38 8.38 -27.34
CA THR A 189 -13.83 9.63 -27.94
C THR A 189 -12.64 10.34 -28.58
N PRO A 190 -12.71 10.71 -29.88
CA PRO A 190 -11.70 11.52 -30.53
C PRO A 190 -11.39 12.80 -29.75
N ALA A 191 -10.11 13.19 -29.69
CA ALA A 191 -9.72 14.42 -28.99
C ALA A 191 -10.35 15.69 -29.60
N GLU A 192 -10.72 15.62 -30.88
CA GLU A 192 -11.40 16.68 -31.63
C GLU A 192 -12.82 16.97 -31.11
N ASP A 193 -13.48 15.97 -30.51
CA ASP A 193 -14.82 16.09 -29.94
C ASP A 193 -14.81 16.71 -28.53
N GLY A 194 -13.63 17.12 -28.05
CA GLY A 194 -13.43 17.77 -26.75
C GLY A 194 -13.19 16.80 -25.60
N LEU A 195 -13.41 17.29 -24.37
CA LEU A 195 -13.18 16.51 -23.15
C LEU A 195 -14.28 15.42 -23.02
N PRO A 196 -13.92 14.13 -22.92
CA PRO A 196 -14.90 13.06 -22.78
C PRO A 196 -15.71 13.21 -21.49
N ARG A 197 -16.99 12.87 -21.56
CA ARG A 197 -17.85 12.77 -20.38
C ARG A 197 -17.49 11.52 -19.58
N LYS A 198 -17.88 11.48 -18.30
CA LYS A 198 -17.55 10.38 -17.39
C LYS A 198 -18.06 9.02 -17.90
N GLU A 199 -19.20 9.00 -18.58
CA GLU A 199 -19.83 7.79 -19.13
C GLU A 199 -19.04 7.20 -20.31
N ASP A 200 -18.26 8.05 -20.98
CA ASP A 200 -17.42 7.68 -22.11
C ASP A 200 -16.03 7.19 -21.65
N LEU A 201 -15.73 7.26 -20.34
CA LEU A 201 -14.45 6.84 -19.77
C LEU A 201 -14.35 5.34 -19.55
N TRP A 202 -13.13 4.86 -19.72
CA TRP A 202 -12.68 3.49 -19.53
C TRP A 202 -11.48 3.45 -18.59
N VAL A 203 -11.28 2.30 -17.98
CA VAL A 203 -10.13 2.01 -17.13
C VAL A 203 -9.46 0.74 -17.60
N ARG A 204 -8.13 0.73 -17.61
CA ARG A 204 -7.34 -0.49 -17.78
C ARG A 204 -6.25 -0.58 -16.72
N PHE A 205 -5.92 -1.81 -16.34
CA PHE A 205 -4.85 -2.11 -15.40
C PHE A 205 -3.67 -2.71 -16.13
N LEU A 206 -2.49 -2.17 -15.86
CA LEU A 206 -1.22 -2.65 -16.41
C LEU A 206 -0.25 -2.97 -15.27
N TYR A 207 0.57 -3.99 -15.47
CA TYR A 207 1.59 -4.38 -14.52
C TYR A 207 2.89 -4.70 -15.24
N ARG A 208 3.99 -4.18 -14.69
CA ARG A 208 5.37 -4.53 -15.07
C ARG A 208 6.08 -5.05 -13.82
N ASN A 209 6.62 -6.25 -13.91
CA ASN A 209 7.30 -6.92 -12.81
C ASN A 209 8.82 -6.68 -12.90
N GLY A 210 9.29 -5.64 -12.22
CA GLY A 210 10.69 -5.25 -12.16
C GLY A 210 11.22 -4.47 -13.37
N THR A 211 12.51 -4.15 -13.32
CA THR A 211 13.20 -3.28 -14.28
C THR A 211 14.06 -4.01 -15.31
N ALA A 212 14.15 -5.35 -15.24
CA ALA A 212 14.95 -6.15 -16.16
C ALA A 212 14.56 -5.90 -17.63
N GLU A 213 15.51 -6.06 -18.54
CA GLU A 213 15.37 -5.76 -19.98
C GLU A 213 14.20 -6.51 -20.66
N GLY A 214 13.83 -7.69 -20.15
CA GLY A 214 12.67 -8.46 -20.62
C GLY A 214 11.32 -8.11 -19.95
N ALA A 215 11.31 -7.28 -18.91
CA ALA A 215 10.10 -6.94 -18.16
C ALA A 215 9.27 -5.89 -18.92
N LYS A 216 8.18 -6.35 -19.57
CA LYS A 216 7.24 -5.50 -20.31
C LYS A 216 6.08 -5.03 -19.41
N LEU A 217 5.51 -3.88 -19.75
CA LEU A 217 4.23 -3.41 -19.21
C LEU A 217 3.10 -4.15 -19.92
N VAL A 218 2.31 -4.94 -19.18
CA VAL A 218 1.30 -5.85 -19.73
C VAL A 218 -0.05 -5.58 -19.06
N GLY A 219 -1.13 -5.62 -19.84
CA GLY A 219 -2.50 -5.50 -19.32
C GLY A 219 -3.01 -6.77 -18.66
N TYR A 220 -3.75 -6.61 -17.57
CA TYR A 220 -4.43 -7.71 -16.89
C TYR A 220 -5.88 -7.33 -16.56
N PRO A 221 -6.84 -8.26 -16.73
CA PRO A 221 -8.21 -8.00 -16.36
C PRO A 221 -8.33 -7.96 -14.84
N LEU A 222 -8.99 -6.92 -14.31
CA LEU A 222 -9.34 -6.85 -12.89
C LEU A 222 -10.65 -7.59 -12.60
N PHE A 223 -10.88 -7.85 -11.33
CA PHE A 223 -12.13 -8.32 -10.74
C PHE A 223 -12.61 -9.68 -11.30
N GLY A 224 -11.65 -10.55 -11.63
CA GLY A 224 -11.96 -11.88 -12.18
C GLY A 224 -12.59 -11.84 -13.57
N ARG A 225 -12.54 -10.72 -14.29
CA ARG A 225 -12.99 -10.63 -15.67
C ARG A 225 -12.15 -11.53 -16.58
N GLY A 226 -12.77 -12.03 -17.66
CA GLY A 226 -12.08 -12.89 -18.62
C GLY A 226 -10.90 -12.21 -19.31
N LYS A 227 -9.93 -12.99 -19.79
CA LYS A 227 -8.67 -12.50 -20.41
C LYS A 227 -8.85 -11.57 -21.62
N SER A 228 -10.00 -11.60 -22.28
CA SER A 228 -10.35 -10.69 -23.39
C SER A 228 -10.94 -9.36 -22.95
N LYS A 229 -11.21 -9.18 -21.65
CA LYS A 229 -11.90 -8.01 -21.09
C LYS A 229 -10.94 -7.14 -20.25
N MET A 230 -9.86 -6.68 -20.89
CA MET A 230 -8.82 -5.85 -20.25
C MET A 230 -9.34 -4.47 -19.84
N ASP A 231 -10.13 -3.86 -20.71
CA ASP A 231 -10.68 -2.53 -20.50
C ASP A 231 -12.07 -2.65 -19.88
N MET A 232 -12.40 -1.77 -18.93
CA MET A 232 -13.70 -1.74 -18.26
C MET A 232 -14.27 -0.33 -18.22
N ARG A 233 -15.59 -0.20 -18.17
CA ARG A 233 -16.23 1.11 -18.03
C ARG A 233 -15.88 1.73 -16.68
N PHE A 234 -15.71 3.05 -16.65
CA PHE A 234 -15.36 3.74 -15.40
C PHE A 234 -16.40 3.51 -14.30
N SER A 235 -17.69 3.44 -14.64
CA SER A 235 -18.77 3.14 -13.67
C SER A 235 -18.69 1.74 -13.06
N GLU A 236 -18.29 0.73 -13.86
CA GLU A 236 -18.02 -0.61 -13.36
C GLU A 236 -16.81 -0.58 -12.43
N PHE A 237 -15.76 0.15 -12.82
CA PHE A 237 -14.56 0.30 -12.01
C PHE A 237 -14.87 0.94 -10.65
N GLU A 238 -15.71 1.99 -10.61
CA GLU A 238 -16.11 2.62 -9.35
C GLU A 238 -16.82 1.65 -8.42
N THR A 239 -17.69 0.81 -8.96
CA THR A 239 -18.46 -0.18 -8.20
C THR A 239 -17.55 -1.26 -7.63
N GLU A 240 -16.74 -1.88 -8.48
CA GLU A 240 -15.87 -3.00 -8.12
C GLU A 240 -14.70 -2.55 -7.22
N MET A 241 -14.04 -1.44 -7.56
CA MET A 241 -12.94 -0.90 -6.76
C MET A 241 -13.44 -0.42 -5.40
N GLY A 242 -14.61 0.22 -5.34
CA GLY A 242 -15.24 0.63 -4.08
C GLY A 242 -15.68 -0.52 -3.20
N ALA A 243 -15.95 -1.71 -3.76
CA ALA A 243 -16.30 -2.91 -2.99
C ALA A 243 -15.08 -3.58 -2.33
N ILE A 244 -13.88 -3.41 -2.91
CA ILE A 244 -12.65 -3.98 -2.36
C ILE A 244 -11.83 -2.98 -1.55
N GLY A 245 -12.02 -1.68 -1.83
CA GLY A 245 -11.49 -0.56 -1.07
C GLY A 245 -11.97 -0.54 0.36
N LEU A 246 -11.22 0.12 1.23
CA LEU A 246 -11.57 0.24 2.63
C LEU A 246 -11.15 1.63 3.11
N GLY A 247 -12.16 2.47 3.36
CA GLY A 247 -12.01 3.86 3.77
C GLY A 247 -11.34 4.02 5.12
N VAL A 248 -10.88 5.23 5.46
CA VAL A 248 -10.13 5.47 6.71
C VAL A 248 -10.93 5.06 7.96
N GLY A 249 -12.22 5.35 7.99
CA GLY A 249 -13.08 4.95 9.12
C GLY A 249 -13.23 3.44 9.23
N GLU A 250 -13.46 2.76 8.09
CA GLU A 250 -13.63 1.31 8.06
C GLU A 250 -12.30 0.66 8.44
N TRP A 251 -11.17 1.26 8.09
CA TRP A 251 -9.84 0.78 8.41
C TRP A 251 -9.62 0.84 9.90
N CYS A 252 -10.03 1.94 10.53
CA CYS A 252 -9.98 2.08 11.97
C CYS A 252 -10.79 1.00 12.69
N GLU A 253 -11.99 0.67 12.21
CA GLU A 253 -12.81 -0.40 12.76
C GLU A 253 -12.21 -1.78 12.52
N ALA A 254 -11.89 -2.11 11.27
CA ALA A 254 -11.33 -3.38 10.85
C ALA A 254 -10.02 -3.69 11.59
N CYS A 255 -9.15 -2.70 11.75
CA CYS A 255 -7.88 -2.85 12.45
C CYS A 255 -7.99 -2.82 13.98
N ALA A 256 -9.14 -2.44 14.55
CA ALA A 256 -9.28 -2.04 15.95
C ALA A 256 -8.23 -0.97 16.35
N ALA A 257 -7.89 -0.07 15.42
CA ALA A 257 -6.83 0.90 15.61
C ALA A 257 -7.25 2.01 16.59
N GLN A 258 -6.29 2.51 17.37
CA GLN A 258 -6.44 3.64 18.30
C GLN A 258 -5.68 4.88 17.83
N SER A 259 -5.37 4.96 16.53
CA SER A 259 -4.67 6.11 15.96
C SER A 259 -5.46 7.40 16.18
N LEU A 260 -4.76 8.53 16.36
CA LEU A 260 -5.35 9.81 16.75
C LEU A 260 -6.45 10.31 15.79
N PHE A 261 -6.37 9.93 14.51
CA PHE A 261 -7.40 10.29 13.52
C PHE A 261 -8.66 9.40 13.59
N CYS A 262 -8.58 8.20 14.15
CA CYS A 262 -9.67 7.22 14.10
C CYS A 262 -10.98 7.67 14.77
N PRO A 263 -10.98 8.36 15.92
CA PRO A 263 -12.21 8.84 16.54
C PRO A 263 -13.06 9.73 15.60
N ALA A 264 -12.41 10.63 14.84
CA ALA A 264 -13.10 11.52 13.92
C ALA A 264 -13.77 10.75 12.76
N PHE A 265 -13.08 9.77 12.20
CA PHE A 265 -13.62 8.97 11.09
C PHE A 265 -14.70 7.97 11.54
N ARG A 266 -14.57 7.36 12.73
CA ARG A 266 -15.62 6.49 13.29
C ARG A 266 -16.91 7.27 13.55
N ALA A 267 -16.82 8.47 14.12
CA ALA A 267 -17.98 9.33 14.33
C ALA A 267 -18.71 9.67 13.00
N SER A 268 -17.95 9.89 11.92
CA SER A 268 -18.51 10.11 10.59
C SER A 268 -19.21 8.87 10.03
N LEU A 269 -18.64 7.67 10.22
CA LEU A 269 -19.27 6.42 9.80
C LEU A 269 -20.56 6.13 10.56
N ASP A 270 -20.55 6.31 11.89
CA ASP A 270 -21.74 6.07 12.72
C ASP A 270 -22.90 6.99 12.34
N LYS A 271 -22.59 8.24 11.98
CA LYS A 271 -23.58 9.16 11.43
C LYS A 271 -24.15 8.65 10.10
N GLY A 272 -23.30 8.20 9.18
CA GLY A 272 -23.73 7.61 7.91
C GLY A 272 -24.64 6.39 8.09
N ARG A 273 -24.27 5.47 8.99
CA ARG A 273 -25.09 4.29 9.33
C ARG A 273 -26.47 4.65 9.88
N LYS A 274 -26.55 5.69 10.72
CA LYS A 274 -27.82 6.19 11.26
C LYS A 274 -28.71 6.77 10.17
N ASP A 275 -28.13 7.53 9.23
CA ASP A 275 -28.85 8.13 8.11
C ASP A 275 -29.39 7.06 7.14
N GLU A 276 -28.63 5.99 6.87
CA GLU A 276 -29.08 4.85 6.07
C GLU A 276 -30.20 4.05 6.75
N LYS A 277 -30.06 3.80 8.06
CA LYS A 277 -31.11 3.14 8.84
C LYS A 277 -32.42 3.92 8.77
N ALA A 278 -32.37 5.25 8.94
CA ALA A 278 -33.53 6.13 8.80
C ALA A 278 -34.17 6.06 7.39
N LYS A 279 -33.37 6.00 6.32
CA LYS A 279 -33.87 5.81 4.94
C LYS A 279 -34.48 4.42 4.70
N SER A 280 -33.92 3.38 5.32
CA SER A 280 -34.44 2.01 5.23
C SER A 280 -35.77 1.84 5.97
N ASP A 281 -35.93 2.49 7.13
CA ASP A 281 -37.15 2.51 7.91
C ASP A 281 -38.25 3.32 7.21
N ALA A 282 -37.89 4.41 6.52
CA ALA A 282 -38.81 5.16 5.66
C ALA A 282 -39.31 4.35 4.44
N LYS A 283 -38.49 3.45 3.88
CA LYS A 283 -38.89 2.56 2.76
C LYS A 283 -39.73 1.34 3.20
N LYS A 284 -39.71 0.96 4.49
CA LYS A 284 -40.51 -0.18 5.02
C LYS A 284 -41.98 0.14 5.30
N GLY A 285 -42.47 1.34 4.99
CA GLY A 285 -43.89 1.72 5.06
C GLY A 285 -44.82 1.04 4.05
N GLY A 286 -44.30 0.23 3.12
CA GLY A 286 -45.08 -0.56 2.17
C GLY A 286 -45.12 -2.05 2.53
N LYS A 287 -46.30 -2.55 2.95
CA LYS A 287 -46.57 -3.98 3.22
C LYS A 287 -46.08 -4.90 2.08
N LYS A 288 -45.21 -5.88 2.41
CA LYS A 288 -45.39 -7.32 2.08
C LYS A 288 -44.37 -8.19 2.83
N LYS A 289 -44.86 -9.35 3.30
CA LYS A 289 -44.16 -10.42 4.00
C LYS A 289 -43.23 -11.18 3.04
N GLY A 290 -42.07 -11.63 3.52
CA GLY A 290 -41.22 -12.59 2.80
C GLY A 290 -39.83 -12.77 3.40
N SER A 291 -39.69 -13.82 4.21
CA SER A 291 -38.51 -14.67 4.48
C SER A 291 -37.08 -14.26 4.05
N SER A 292 -36.20 -14.30 5.06
CA SER A 292 -34.81 -14.85 5.05
C SER A 292 -33.80 -14.33 4.02
N LYS A 293 -32.79 -13.63 4.52
CA LYS A 293 -31.38 -14.09 4.66
C LYS A 293 -30.58 -12.96 5.32
N LEU A 294 -29.87 -13.30 6.39
CA LEU A 294 -28.92 -12.41 7.03
C LEU A 294 -27.66 -12.42 6.15
N GLU A 295 -27.60 -11.51 5.18
CA GLU A 295 -26.32 -11.15 4.55
C GLU A 295 -25.57 -10.27 5.54
N LEU A 296 -24.34 -10.67 5.90
CA LEU A 296 -23.39 -9.75 6.53
C LEU A 296 -23.11 -8.65 5.51
N GLY A 297 -23.85 -7.55 5.66
CA GLY A 297 -23.62 -6.31 4.94
C GLY A 297 -22.32 -5.67 5.40
N LEU A 298 -21.19 -6.16 4.88
CA LEU A 298 -19.94 -5.42 4.80
C LEU A 298 -19.72 -5.04 3.33
N GLY A 299 -20.62 -4.19 2.86
CA GLY A 299 -20.63 -3.63 1.52
C GLY A 299 -21.30 -2.26 1.58
N LEU A 300 -20.78 -1.36 2.41
CA LEU A 300 -21.13 0.05 2.29
C LEU A 300 -20.18 0.66 1.26
N GLY A 301 -20.63 0.65 0.01
CA GLY A 301 -19.92 1.25 -1.10
C GLY A 301 -19.53 2.70 -0.77
N ALA A 302 -18.22 2.95 -0.75
CA ALA A 302 -17.60 4.26 -0.57
C ALA A 302 -18.01 5.29 -1.64
N ALA A 303 -18.74 4.89 -2.68
CA ALA A 303 -19.16 5.75 -3.78
C ALA A 303 -20.21 6.83 -3.39
N GLY A 304 -21.03 6.60 -2.36
CA GLY A 304 -22.09 7.55 -1.96
C GLY A 304 -21.63 8.70 -1.06
N LEU A 305 -20.57 8.50 -0.26
CA LEU A 305 -20.18 9.43 0.80
C LEU A 305 -19.22 10.53 0.30
N VAL A 306 -18.40 10.24 -0.72
CA VAL A 306 -17.32 11.13 -1.19
C VAL A 306 -17.87 12.36 -1.91
N VAL A 307 -18.98 12.23 -2.66
CA VAL A 307 -19.61 13.37 -3.37
C VAL A 307 -20.24 14.36 -2.39
N VAL A 308 -20.81 13.87 -1.28
CA VAL A 308 -21.47 14.72 -0.27
C VAL A 308 -20.44 15.48 0.56
N LEU A 309 -19.30 14.86 0.91
CA LEU A 309 -18.24 15.54 1.66
C LEU A 309 -17.49 16.59 0.82
N GLY A 310 -17.29 16.36 -0.48
CA GLY A 310 -16.71 17.36 -1.39
C GLY A 310 -17.51 18.66 -1.46
N ILE A 311 -18.84 18.57 -1.49
CA ILE A 311 -19.74 19.74 -1.51
C ILE A 311 -19.73 20.46 -0.15
N LEU A 312 -19.67 19.73 0.96
CA LEU A 312 -19.66 20.31 2.31
C LEU A 312 -18.35 21.04 2.65
N VAL A 313 -17.20 20.57 2.15
CA VAL A 313 -15.91 21.24 2.33
C VAL A 313 -15.86 22.56 1.54
N ILE A 314 -16.37 22.59 0.30
CA ILE A 314 -16.44 23.83 -0.50
C ILE A 314 -17.34 24.87 0.17
N ILE A 315 -18.48 24.44 0.70
CA ILE A 315 -19.40 25.32 1.44
C ILE A 315 -18.80 25.77 2.79
N GLY A 316 -18.01 24.93 3.45
CA GLY A 316 -17.29 25.24 4.69
C GLY A 316 -16.18 26.28 4.48
N CYS A 317 -15.36 26.12 3.44
CA CYS A 317 -14.32 27.06 3.06
C CYS A 317 -14.91 28.43 2.65
N ALA A 318 -16.03 28.44 1.91
CA ALA A 318 -16.72 29.68 1.53
C ALA A 318 -17.35 30.43 2.71
N ARG A 319 -17.67 29.74 3.82
CA ARG A 319 -18.20 30.35 5.06
C ARG A 319 -17.10 30.79 6.03
N SER A 320 -15.96 30.09 6.05
CA SER A 320 -14.79 30.45 6.85
C SER A 320 -14.15 31.76 6.37
N GLN A 321 -14.03 31.95 5.05
CA GLN A 321 -13.49 33.20 4.49
C GLN A 321 -14.37 34.43 4.80
N ARG A 322 -15.69 34.27 4.99
CA ARG A 322 -16.57 35.37 5.43
C ARG A 322 -16.46 35.71 6.91
N LYS A 323 -15.85 34.84 7.73
CA LYS A 323 -15.69 35.06 9.19
C LYS A 323 -14.34 35.67 9.56
N VAL A 324 -13.34 35.61 8.69
CA VAL A 324 -12.02 36.21 8.94
C VAL A 324 -12.05 37.74 8.80
N ASP A 325 -13.01 38.31 8.06
CA ASP A 325 -13.18 39.76 7.96
C ASP A 325 -13.91 40.41 9.16
N ARG A 326 -14.38 39.62 10.14
CA ARG A 326 -15.11 40.15 11.32
C ARG A 326 -14.72 39.42 12.60
N GLY A 327 -13.54 39.72 13.13
CA GLY A 327 -13.19 39.29 14.49
C GLY A 327 -11.73 39.39 14.85
N ALA A 328 -11.19 40.62 14.89
CA ALA A 328 -10.00 40.91 15.69
C ALA A 328 -10.44 41.09 17.16
N GLY A 329 -9.80 40.39 18.10
CA GLY A 329 -9.80 40.77 19.52
C GLY A 329 -9.88 39.62 20.52
N ALA A 330 -8.87 39.63 21.41
CA ALA A 330 -8.77 38.98 22.74
C ALA A 330 -8.32 37.50 22.78
N GLY A 331 -7.14 37.31 23.37
CA GLY A 331 -6.54 36.01 23.67
C GLY A 331 -6.77 35.52 25.10
N SER A 332 -6.27 34.33 25.38
CA SER A 332 -5.71 33.93 26.68
C SER A 332 -4.89 32.66 26.53
N ASP A 333 -3.73 32.68 27.19
CA ASP A 333 -2.80 31.57 27.35
C ASP A 333 -3.42 30.41 28.14
N LYS A 334 -2.96 29.19 27.85
CA LYS A 334 -2.71 28.15 28.86
C LYS A 334 -1.81 27.05 28.30
N GLU A 335 -0.61 27.01 28.86
CA GLU A 335 0.30 25.86 28.84
C GLU A 335 -0.32 24.62 29.49
N GLY A 336 0.08 23.46 29.00
CA GLY A 336 -0.22 22.15 29.57
C GLY A 336 0.61 21.09 28.86
N GLY A 337 1.85 20.91 29.32
CA GLY A 337 2.74 19.85 28.86
C GLY A 337 2.31 18.47 29.36
N LEU A 338 2.56 17.46 28.52
CA LEU A 338 2.70 16.07 28.92
C LEU A 338 3.62 15.41 27.89
N GLU A 339 4.89 15.27 28.30
CA GLU A 339 5.84 14.35 27.69
C GLU A 339 5.50 12.92 28.17
N GLU A 340 5.35 11.99 27.24
CA GLU A 340 5.45 10.57 27.52
C GLU A 340 6.23 9.94 26.36
N GLY A 341 7.41 9.40 26.70
CA GLY A 341 8.43 8.97 25.76
C GLY A 341 8.17 7.58 25.19
N GLU A 342 8.45 7.43 23.90
CA GLU A 342 8.64 6.14 23.25
C GLU A 342 10.05 6.08 22.64
N GLY A 343 10.84 5.11 23.11
CA GLY A 343 12.16 4.79 22.61
C GLY A 343 12.09 4.20 21.20
N SER A 344 12.40 5.03 20.22
CA SER A 344 12.77 4.61 18.87
C SER A 344 14.29 4.50 18.80
N TRP A 345 14.80 3.33 18.46
CA TRP A 345 16.23 3.08 18.25
C TRP A 345 16.66 3.70 16.93
N GLU A 346 16.87 5.02 16.92
CA GLU A 346 17.56 5.72 15.83
C GLU A 346 18.94 6.15 16.31
N MET A 347 19.94 5.72 15.55
CA MET A 347 21.36 5.99 15.74
C MET A 347 21.61 7.50 15.71
N GLY A 348 22.13 8.03 16.82
CA GLY A 348 22.28 9.45 17.06
C GLY A 348 23.32 10.13 16.17
N VAL A 349 22.92 11.27 15.62
CA VAL A 349 23.82 12.34 15.18
C VAL A 349 23.73 13.45 16.21
N ARG A 350 24.78 13.59 17.05
CA ARG A 350 24.87 14.65 18.05
C ARG A 350 25.17 15.98 17.36
N ASN A 351 24.23 16.91 17.40
CA ASN A 351 24.48 18.34 17.21
C ASN A 351 24.76 18.95 18.59
N MET A 352 25.99 19.37 18.84
CA MET A 352 26.33 20.28 19.95
C MET A 352 26.35 21.71 19.40
N LYS A 353 25.49 22.57 19.94
CA LYS A 353 25.57 24.02 19.74
C LYS A 353 25.27 24.69 21.08
N GLY A 354 26.24 25.45 21.58
CA GLY A 354 26.07 26.37 22.71
C GLY A 354 27.16 26.23 23.76
N GLU A 355 28.30 26.90 23.56
CA GLU A 355 28.96 27.71 24.60
C GLU A 355 30.01 28.63 23.93
N GLU A 356 29.77 29.94 24.06
CA GLU A 356 30.61 31.10 23.74
C GLU A 356 31.44 31.34 25.03
N GLU A 357 32.77 31.37 25.07
CA GLU A 357 33.64 32.46 24.62
C GLU A 357 35.13 32.08 24.82
N ARG A 358 35.98 32.60 23.92
CA ARG A 358 37.33 33.16 24.14
C ARG A 358 38.52 32.22 24.43
N ALA A 359 39.30 31.95 23.38
CA ALA A 359 40.75 32.20 23.36
C ALA A 359 41.32 32.21 21.92
N LYS A 360 42.06 33.28 21.60
CA LYS A 360 42.77 33.54 20.34
C LYS A 360 43.95 32.58 20.15
N SER A 361 44.18 32.06 18.94
CA SER A 361 45.38 32.36 18.13
C SER A 361 45.47 31.52 16.84
N HIS A 362 45.73 32.23 15.74
CA HIS A 362 46.43 31.86 14.50
C HIS A 362 46.60 30.38 14.11
N ALA A 363 46.03 30.00 12.96
CA ALA A 363 46.79 29.37 11.88
C ALA A 363 46.06 29.54 10.54
N ASP A 364 46.83 30.04 9.58
CA ASP A 364 46.58 30.29 8.17
C ASP A 364 46.35 28.98 7.38
N TYR A 365 45.33 28.90 6.53
CA TYR A 365 45.35 28.12 5.27
C TYR A 365 44.22 28.58 4.34
N GLY A 366 44.59 28.83 3.08
CA GLY A 366 43.88 29.68 2.13
C GLY A 366 42.59 29.13 1.51
N MET A 367 41.78 30.08 1.04
CA MET A 367 40.62 29.85 0.16
C MET A 367 41.05 29.26 -1.17
N ARG A 368 40.35 28.21 -1.60
CA ARG A 368 40.32 27.73 -2.98
C ARG A 368 38.87 27.64 -3.40
N ASP A 369 38.58 28.18 -4.57
CA ASP A 369 37.26 28.41 -5.14
C ASP A 369 36.41 27.14 -5.18
N GLU A 370 35.15 27.27 -4.75
CA GLU A 370 34.12 26.23 -4.88
C GLU A 370 33.67 26.15 -6.34
N GLU A 371 34.01 25.04 -7.00
CA GLU A 371 33.45 24.67 -8.30
C GLU A 371 32.05 24.08 -8.09
N GLU A 372 31.07 24.69 -8.75
CA GLU A 372 29.64 24.36 -8.69
C GLU A 372 29.39 22.97 -9.33
N VAL A 373 29.24 21.93 -8.51
CA VAL A 373 28.97 20.57 -8.99
C VAL A 373 27.51 20.46 -9.44
N ASN A 374 27.29 20.41 -10.74
CA ASN A 374 26.00 20.16 -11.38
C ASN A 374 25.56 18.68 -11.15
N PRO A 375 24.40 18.39 -10.51
CA PRO A 375 24.03 17.02 -10.13
C PRO A 375 23.40 16.18 -11.27
N ILE A 376 23.44 16.66 -12.52
CA ILE A 376 22.87 15.95 -13.67
C ILE A 376 23.94 15.82 -14.75
N GLY A 377 24.68 14.71 -14.71
CA GLY A 377 25.61 14.35 -15.79
C GLY A 377 24.84 14.00 -17.06
N GLU A 378 25.31 14.52 -18.20
CA GLU A 378 24.80 14.17 -19.53
C GLU A 378 24.95 12.67 -19.81
N PRO A 379 24.02 12.06 -20.59
CA PRO A 379 24.09 10.64 -20.91
C PRO A 379 25.28 10.31 -21.81
N VAL A 380 26.05 9.28 -21.40
CA VAL A 380 27.18 8.74 -22.17
C VAL A 380 26.70 8.25 -23.53
N ARG A 381 27.34 8.75 -24.59
CA ARG A 381 27.05 8.38 -25.99
C ARG A 381 27.39 6.91 -26.25
N ALA A 382 26.62 6.27 -27.13
CA ALA A 382 26.63 4.83 -27.39
C ALA A 382 27.90 4.27 -28.08
N GLU A 383 28.99 5.02 -28.14
CA GLU A 383 30.19 4.68 -28.93
C GLU A 383 31.42 4.32 -28.07
N GLU A 384 31.32 4.38 -26.73
CA GLU A 384 32.42 4.02 -25.81
C GLU A 384 32.11 2.80 -24.93
N ARG A 385 31.68 1.69 -25.54
CA ARG A 385 31.72 0.37 -24.89
C ARG A 385 32.67 -0.55 -25.64
N VAL A 386 33.86 -0.74 -25.09
CA VAL A 386 34.75 -1.88 -25.36
C VAL A 386 34.67 -2.83 -24.18
#